data_AF-A0ABD2XR00-F1
#
_entry.id   AF-A0ABD2XR00-F1
#
_cell.length_a   1.000
_cell.length_b   1.000
_cell.length_c   1.000
_cell.angle_alpha   90.00
_cell.angle_beta   90.00
_cell.angle_gamma   90.00
#
_symmetry.space_group_name_H-M   'P 1'
#
loop_
_entity.id
_entity.type
_entity.pdbx_description
1 polymer ?
#
loop_
_entity_poly.entity_id
_entity_poly.type
_entity_poly.pdbx_seq_one_letter_code
_entity_poly.pdbx_strand_id
1 'polypeptide(L)'
;MTAPNVTAYRISLDRELHGLLERFWLQEEVNVNSKALTKEEEECEAHFVATYRRDAQGRFVLRLPFRSGVRRLGDSTIPARSAFRRMESRFAHQP
;
A
#
# COMPACT_ATOMS: atom_id res chain seq x y z
N MET A 1 18.94 12.60 -62.36
CA MET A 1 18.04 11.67 -61.64
C MET A 1 18.77 11.24 -60.39
N THR A 2 18.43 11.81 -59.23
CA THR A 2 19.08 11.52 -57.94
C THR A 2 18.43 10.31 -57.29
N ALA A 3 19.22 9.30 -56.94
CA ALA A 3 18.72 8.08 -56.31
C ALA A 3 18.10 8.40 -54.93
N PRO A 4 16.98 7.74 -54.55
CA PRO A 4 16.37 7.95 -53.24
C PRO A 4 17.32 7.44 -52.14
N ASN A 5 17.47 8.26 -51.10
CA ASN A 5 18.35 7.97 -49.98
C ASN A 5 17.66 6.92 -49.09
N VAL A 6 18.04 5.64 -49.24
CA VAL A 6 17.48 4.54 -48.45
C VAL A 6 18.22 4.47 -47.12
N THR A 7 17.51 4.80 -46.04
CA THR A 7 18.02 4.66 -44.68
C THR A 7 17.72 3.25 -44.17
N ALA A 8 18.76 2.48 -43.88
CA ALA A 8 18.62 1.17 -43.26
C ALA A 8 18.98 1.26 -41.77
N TYR A 9 18.09 0.80 -40.90
CA TYR A 9 18.33 0.73 -39.46
C TYR A 9 18.71 -0.70 -39.09
N ARG A 10 19.84 -0.85 -38.39
CA ARG A 10 20.29 -2.14 -37.87
C ARG A 10 19.85 -2.26 -36.42
N ILE A 11 18.86 -3.13 -36.19
CA ILE A 11 18.44 -3.52 -34.85
C ILE A 11 19.24 -4.77 -34.50
N SER A 12 20.06 -4.68 -33.45
CA SER A 12 20.74 -5.82 -32.86
C SER A 12 20.20 -6.07 -31.47
N LEU A 13 19.89 -7.34 -31.18
CA LEU A 13 19.54 -7.75 -29.83
C LEU A 13 20.78 -7.66 -28.94
N ASP A 14 20.77 -6.73 -27.99
CA ASP A 14 21.81 -6.66 -26.97
C ASP A 14 21.54 -7.76 -25.92
N ARG A 15 22.28 -8.86 -26.05
CA ARG A 15 22.16 -10.03 -25.17
C ARG A 15 22.65 -9.74 -23.76
N GLU A 16 23.61 -8.82 -23.60
CA GLU A 16 24.15 -8.45 -22.30
C GLU A 16 23.15 -7.62 -21.52
N LEU A 17 22.57 -6.60 -22.17
CA LEU A 17 21.49 -5.79 -21.61
C LEU A 17 20.28 -6.66 -21.26
N HIS A 18 19.89 -7.57 -22.15
CA HIS A 18 18.75 -8.46 -21.91
C HIS A 18 18.96 -9.34 -20.67
N GLY A 19 20.14 -9.96 -20.53
CA GLY A 19 20.46 -10.77 -19.35
C GLY A 19 20.63 -9.95 -18.07
N LEU A 20 21.02 -8.68 -18.15
CA LEU A 20 21.02 -7.74 -17.02
C LEU A 20 19.60 -7.43 -16.56
N LEU A 21 18.70 -7.12 -17.49
CA LEU A 21 17.29 -6.86 -17.19
C LEU A 21 16.60 -8.10 -16.59
N GLU A 22 16.86 -9.28 -17.14
CA GLU A 22 16.30 -10.54 -16.62
C GLU A 22 16.74 -10.78 -15.16
N ARG A 23 18.03 -10.63 -14.86
CA ARG A 23 18.55 -10.77 -13.48
C ARG A 23 18.03 -9.69 -12.53
N PHE A 24 17.88 -8.46 -13.03
CA PHE A 24 17.28 -7.37 -12.26
C PHE A 24 15.85 -7.73 -11.84
N TRP A 25 15.03 -8.24 -12.77
CA TRP A 25 13.66 -8.66 -12.47
C TRP A 25 13.61 -9.86 -11.52
N LEU A 26 14.48 -10.86 -11.69
CA LEU A 26 14.57 -12.00 -10.78
C LEU A 26 14.99 -11.62 -9.35
N GLN A 27 15.78 -10.54 -9.19
CA GLN A 27 16.21 -10.08 -7.86
C GLN A 27 15.09 -9.37 -7.10
N GLU A 28 14.27 -8.60 -7.80
CA GLU A 28 13.11 -7.88 -7.23
C GLU A 28 11.86 -8.78 -7.12
N GLU A 29 11.87 -9.95 -7.75
CA GLU A 29 10.82 -10.95 -7.56
C GLU A 29 10.83 -11.41 -6.10
N VAL A 30 9.71 -11.15 -5.42
CA VAL A 30 9.45 -11.72 -4.11
C VAL A 30 9.43 -13.23 -4.26
N ASN A 31 10.41 -13.90 -3.65
CA ASN A 31 10.53 -15.35 -3.71
C ASN A 31 9.28 -15.97 -3.08
N VAL A 32 8.33 -16.40 -3.92
CA VAL A 32 7.02 -16.92 -3.47
C VAL A 32 7.17 -18.21 -2.65
N ASN A 33 8.34 -18.84 -2.70
CA ASN A 33 8.71 -20.02 -1.92
C ASN A 33 9.33 -19.69 -0.54
N SER A 34 9.32 -18.43 -0.11
CA SER A 34 10.04 -18.02 1.10
C SER A 34 9.19 -18.16 2.37
N LYS A 35 9.53 -19.21 3.15
CA LYS A 35 9.15 -19.46 4.56
C LYS A 35 7.65 -19.53 4.87
N ALA A 36 7.31 -20.44 5.79
CA ALA A 36 6.01 -20.37 6.45
C ALA A 36 5.89 -18.98 7.12
N LEU A 37 4.76 -18.33 6.89
CA LEU A 37 4.44 -17.07 7.55
C LEU A 37 4.54 -17.25 9.06
N THR A 38 5.05 -16.23 9.74
CA THR A 38 4.89 -16.14 11.19
C THR A 38 3.40 -15.98 11.50
N LYS A 39 2.98 -16.40 12.70
CA LYS A 39 1.58 -16.23 13.13
C LYS A 39 1.11 -14.77 13.05
N GLU A 40 2.00 -13.82 13.32
CA GLU A 40 1.70 -12.39 13.24
C GLU A 40 1.45 -11.93 11.80
N GLU A 41 2.20 -12.47 10.84
CA GLU A 41 1.99 -12.21 9.41
C GLU A 41 0.68 -12.84 8.92
N GLU A 42 0.37 -14.07 9.33
CA GLU A 42 -0.92 -14.73 9.03
C GLU A 42 -2.11 -13.93 9.57
N GLU A 43 -2.04 -13.47 10.82
CA GLU A 43 -3.06 -12.63 11.43
C GLU A 43 -3.21 -11.28 10.72
N CYS A 44 -2.10 -10.69 10.27
CA CYS A 44 -2.10 -9.44 9.50
C CYS A 44 -2.79 -9.62 8.14
N GLU A 45 -2.44 -10.67 7.41
CA GLU A 45 -3.04 -10.99 6.11
C GLU A 45 -4.54 -11.27 6.26
N ALA A 46 -4.92 -12.09 7.25
CA ALA A 46 -6.32 -12.36 7.55
C ALA A 46 -7.10 -11.07 7.90
N HIS A 47 -6.49 -10.14 8.67
CA HIS A 47 -7.10 -8.86 8.98
C HIS A 47 -7.25 -7.96 7.75
N PHE A 48 -6.23 -7.93 6.89
CA PHE A 48 -6.27 -7.20 5.64
C PHE A 48 -7.42 -7.70 4.77
N VAL A 49 -7.47 -9.00 4.47
CA VAL A 49 -8.53 -9.61 3.66
C VAL A 49 -9.92 -9.36 4.25
N ALA A 50 -10.07 -9.47 5.58
CA ALA A 50 -11.36 -9.30 6.24
C ALA A 50 -11.85 -7.84 6.26
N THR A 51 -10.97 -6.85 6.18
CA THR A 51 -11.33 -5.43 6.42
C THR A 51 -11.06 -4.51 5.24
N TYR A 52 -10.30 -4.98 4.25
CA TYR A 52 -10.00 -4.27 3.04
C TYR A 52 -11.26 -4.10 2.17
N ARG A 53 -11.43 -2.89 1.67
CA ARG A 53 -12.39 -2.54 0.63
C ARG A 53 -11.88 -1.38 -0.21
N ARG A 54 -12.50 -1.15 -1.36
CA ARG A 54 -12.34 0.10 -2.12
C ARG A 54 -13.56 0.99 -1.96
N ASP A 55 -13.35 2.29 -1.91
CA ASP A 55 -14.44 3.26 -2.00
C ASP A 55 -14.89 3.46 -3.47
N ALA A 56 -15.93 4.26 -3.68
CA ALA A 56 -16.48 4.53 -5.01
C ALA A 56 -15.48 5.25 -5.94
N GLN A 57 -14.43 5.85 -5.38
CA GLN A 57 -13.35 6.52 -6.10
C GLN A 57 -12.14 5.60 -6.34
N GLY A 58 -12.26 4.32 -5.94
CA GLY A 58 -11.21 3.31 -6.12
C GLY A 58 -10.08 3.37 -5.10
N ARG A 59 -10.20 4.18 -4.03
CA ARG A 59 -9.18 4.29 -2.98
C ARG A 59 -9.26 3.11 -2.02
N PHE A 60 -8.11 2.66 -1.55
CA PHE A 60 -8.02 1.63 -0.52
C PHE A 60 -8.55 2.16 0.81
N VAL A 61 -9.47 1.41 1.40
CA VAL A 61 -9.95 1.65 2.76
C VAL A 61 -9.64 0.41 3.59
N LEU A 62 -8.75 0.60 4.56
CA LEU A 62 -8.26 -0.45 5.45
C LEU A 62 -8.68 -0.12 6.89
N ARG A 63 -8.98 -1.16 7.66
CA ARG A 63 -9.04 -1.04 9.11
C ARG A 63 -7.66 -1.40 9.66
N LEU A 64 -7.10 -0.53 10.50
CA LEU A 64 -5.85 -0.84 11.18
C LEU A 64 -6.14 -1.76 12.38
N PRO A 65 -5.37 -2.84 12.56
CA PRO A 65 -5.50 -3.68 13.73
C PRO A 65 -5.01 -2.91 14.97
N PHE A 66 -5.61 -3.21 16.12
CA PHE A 66 -5.11 -2.68 17.39
C PHE A 66 -4.01 -3.62 17.89
N ARG A 67 -2.86 -3.07 18.32
CA ARG A 67 -1.79 -3.85 19.00
C ARG A 67 -2.27 -4.60 20.25
N SER A 68 -3.41 -4.21 20.80
CA SER A 68 -4.05 -4.91 21.89
C SER A 68 -5.56 -4.76 21.87
N GLY A 69 -6.26 -5.65 22.57
CA GLY A 69 -7.73 -5.66 22.54
C GLY A 69 -8.34 -4.28 22.77
N VAL A 70 -9.30 -3.91 21.91
CA VAL A 70 -10.05 -2.64 21.93
C VAL A 70 -10.62 -2.31 23.32
N ARG A 71 -10.89 -3.35 24.11
CA ARG A 71 -11.39 -3.26 25.49
C ARG A 71 -10.42 -2.58 26.46
N ARG A 72 -9.15 -2.37 26.10
CA ARG A 72 -8.15 -1.68 26.96
C ARG A 72 -8.19 -0.15 26.90
N LEU A 73 -9.11 0.44 26.12
CA LEU A 73 -9.28 1.90 26.05
C LEU A 73 -9.87 2.53 27.33
N GLY A 74 -10.34 1.71 28.27
CA GLY A 74 -10.85 2.16 29.57
C GLY A 74 -12.04 3.11 29.47
N ASP A 75 -12.26 3.91 30.51
CA ASP A 75 -13.41 4.82 30.63
C ASP A 75 -13.17 6.19 29.98
N SER A 76 -12.25 6.27 29.01
CA SER A 76 -11.86 7.52 28.34
C SER A 76 -12.96 8.14 27.48
N THR A 77 -14.01 7.37 27.14
CA THR A 77 -15.08 7.81 26.23
C THR A 77 -15.87 9.01 26.78
N ILE A 78 -16.26 8.96 28.05
CA ILE A 78 -17.02 10.04 28.70
C ILE A 78 -16.21 11.36 28.76
N PRO A 79 -14.98 11.38 29.32
CA PRO A 79 -14.20 12.60 29.37
C PRO A 79 -13.80 13.11 27.97
N ALA A 80 -13.47 12.23 27.03
CA ALA A 80 -13.17 12.63 25.65
C ALA A 80 -14.37 13.30 24.97
N ARG A 81 -15.58 12.77 25.15
CA ARG A 81 -16.81 13.34 24.58
C ARG A 81 -17.14 14.70 25.20
N SER A 82 -16.95 14.85 26.50
CA SER A 82 -17.14 16.15 27.18
C SER A 82 -16.14 17.19 26.70
N ALA A 83 -14.86 16.82 26.55
CA ALA A 83 -13.83 17.69 26.01
C ALA A 83 -14.14 18.11 24.56
N PHE A 84 -14.57 17.16 23.73
CA PHE A 84 -14.97 17.41 22.34
C PHE A 84 -16.10 18.44 22.25
N ARG A 85 -17.20 18.25 23.01
CA ARG A 85 -18.33 19.20 23.03
C ARG A 85 -17.94 20.59 23.50
N ARG A 86 -17.02 20.71 24.46
CA ARG A 86 -16.48 22.00 24.90
C ARG A 86 -15.70 22.69 23.78
N MET A 87 -14.91 21.95 23.02
CA MET A 87 -14.19 22.49 21.87
C MET A 87 -15.15 22.95 20.77
N GLU A 88 -16.16 22.15 20.43
CA GLU A 88 -17.19 22.53 19.45
C GLU A 88 -17.91 23.82 19.86
N SER A 89 -18.34 23.91 21.11
CA SER A 89 -18.99 25.14 21.62
C SER A 89 -18.05 26.34 21.55
N ARG A 90 -16.78 26.19 21.94
CA ARG A 90 -15.81 27.28 21.86
C ARG A 90 -15.61 27.75 20.41
N PHE A 91 -15.42 26.82 19.47
CA PHE A 91 -15.21 27.17 18.05
C PHE A 91 -16.47 27.77 17.41
N ALA A 92 -17.68 27.40 17.86
CA ALA A 92 -18.91 28.02 17.39
C ALA A 92 -19.08 29.48 17.89
N HIS A 93 -18.55 29.80 19.08
CA HIS A 93 -18.64 31.15 19.67
C HIS A 93 -17.41 32.03 19.42
N GLN A 94 -16.30 31.43 18.98
CA GLN A 94 -15.05 32.08 18.59
C GLN A 94 -14.54 31.43 17.28
N PRO A 95 -14.99 31.92 16.12
CA PRO A 95 -14.50 31.46 14.83
C PRO A 95 -13.01 31.78 14.63
#